data_AF-A0A7S3F2Y5-F1
#
_entry.id   AF-A0A7S3F2Y5-F1
#
_cell.length_a   1.000
_cell.length_b   1.000
_cell.length_c   1.000
_cell.angle_alpha   90.00
_cell.angle_beta   90.00
_cell.angle_gamma   90.00
#
_symmetry.space_group_name_H-M   'P 1'
#
loop_
_entity.id
_entity.type
_entity.pdbx_description
1 polymer ?
#
loop_
_entity_poly.entity_id
_entity_poly.type
_entity_poly.pdbx_seq_one_letter_code
_entity_poly.pdbx_strand_id
1 'polypeptide(L)'
;SEDILVFLTGQEEIATATHALRELATEIEASSDQPLPGLLVLPIHASLPSDEQARVFVPAPEGVRKVILATNVAETSLTLPGVRVVIDLGMVKEKHFDREKGIEVLSVVPISQSSARQRA
;
A
#
# COMPACT_ATOMS: atom_id res chain seq x y z
N SER A 1 -17.18 -5.71 0.46
CA SER A 1 -15.85 -6.03 0.99
C SER A 1 -15.43 -4.97 1.98
N GLU A 2 -14.49 -5.32 2.84
CA GLU A 2 -13.85 -4.44 3.84
C GLU A 2 -12.36 -4.33 3.48
N ASP A 3 -12.08 -3.98 2.23
CA ASP A 3 -10.71 -3.95 1.73
C ASP A 3 -9.97 -2.74 2.32
N ILE A 4 -8.67 -2.92 2.54
CA ILE A 4 -7.81 -1.91 3.14
C ILE A 4 -6.79 -1.46 2.10
N LEU A 5 -6.64 -0.15 1.94
CA LEU A 5 -5.56 0.46 1.16
C LEU A 5 -4.55 1.12 2.10
N VAL A 6 -3.27 0.81 1.94
CA VAL A 6 -2.18 1.38 2.73
C VAL A 6 -1.20 2.10 1.83
N PHE A 7 -0.95 3.38 2.10
CA PHE A 7 0.06 4.17 1.38
C PHE A 7 1.43 4.07 2.05
N LEU A 8 2.41 3.66 1.25
CA LEU A 8 3.81 3.50 1.64
C LEU A 8 4.72 4.27 0.67
N THR A 9 5.96 4.50 1.08
CA THR A 9 6.91 5.38 0.38
C THR A 9 7.60 4.74 -0.82
N GLY A 10 7.67 3.42 -0.90
CA GLY A 10 8.43 2.74 -1.94
C GLY A 10 8.29 1.22 -1.94
N GLN A 11 8.98 0.60 -2.90
CA GLN A 11 8.99 -0.84 -3.10
C GLN A 11 9.59 -1.61 -1.91
N GLU A 12 10.65 -1.07 -1.30
CA GLU A 12 11.32 -1.70 -0.15
C GLU A 12 10.37 -1.73 1.07
N GLU A 13 9.67 -0.63 1.31
CA GLU A 13 8.69 -0.52 2.39
C GLU A 13 7.48 -1.43 2.13
N ILE A 14 7.01 -1.51 0.89
CA ILE A 14 5.97 -2.46 0.48
C ILE A 14 6.41 -3.90 0.72
N ALA A 15 7.63 -4.28 0.32
CA ALA A 15 8.14 -5.63 0.49
C ALA A 15 8.25 -6.00 1.99
N THR A 16 8.78 -5.08 2.80
CA THR A 16 8.89 -5.24 4.25
C THR A 16 7.52 -5.41 4.90
N ALA A 17 6.58 -4.53 4.58
CA ALA A 17 5.21 -4.61 5.09
C ALA A 17 4.49 -5.89 4.64
N THR A 18 4.71 -6.35 3.39
CA THR A 18 4.15 -7.60 2.89
C THR A 18 4.62 -8.79 3.73
N HIS A 19 5.92 -8.85 4.04
CA HIS A 19 6.49 -9.90 4.84
C HIS A 19 5.93 -9.88 6.27
N ALA A 20 6.01 -8.72 6.94
CA ALA A 20 5.52 -8.55 8.30
C ALA A 20 4.03 -8.89 8.44
N LEU A 21 3.18 -8.46 7.50
CA LEU A 21 1.75 -8.78 7.52
C LEU A 21 1.46 -10.28 7.41
N ARG A 22 2.25 -11.01 6.61
CA ARG A 22 2.08 -12.46 6.45
C ARG A 22 2.55 -13.23 7.67
N GLU A 23 3.66 -12.81 8.27
CA GLU A 23 4.16 -13.38 9.52
C GLU A 23 3.15 -13.17 10.65
N LEU A 24 2.70 -11.92 10.84
CA LEU A 24 1.68 -11.60 11.83
C LEU A 24 0.38 -12.36 11.60
N ALA A 25 -0.08 -12.49 10.35
CA ALA A 25 -1.28 -13.28 10.05
C ALA A 25 -1.10 -14.74 10.50
N THR A 26 0.05 -15.34 10.24
CA THR A 26 0.37 -16.72 10.65
C THR A 26 0.43 -16.86 12.17
N GLU A 27 1.05 -15.91 12.86
CA GLU A 27 1.16 -15.91 14.33
C GLU A 27 -0.20 -15.74 15.02
N ILE A 28 -1.05 -14.84 14.50
CA ILE A 28 -2.38 -14.62 15.04
C ILE A 28 -3.27 -15.84 14.75
N GLU A 29 -3.19 -16.44 13.55
CA GLU A 29 -3.88 -17.69 13.25
C GLU A 29 -3.46 -18.83 14.20
N ALA A 30 -2.17 -18.95 14.51
CA ALA A 30 -1.65 -19.98 15.41
C ALA A 30 -2.04 -19.77 16.88
N SER A 31 -2.33 -18.54 17.29
CA SER A 31 -2.67 -18.16 18.68
C SER A 31 -4.17 -17.93 18.92
N SER A 32 -4.99 -18.00 17.87
CA SER A 32 -6.43 -17.77 17.94
C SER A 32 -7.22 -19.07 18.15
N ASP A 33 -8.10 -19.08 19.15
CA ASP A 33 -9.07 -20.16 19.37
C ASP A 33 -10.22 -20.14 18.33
N GLN A 34 -10.31 -19.09 17.52
CA GLN A 34 -11.32 -18.93 16.47
C GLN A 34 -10.69 -18.81 15.07
N PRO A 35 -11.32 -19.39 14.04
CA PRO A 35 -10.85 -19.22 12.67
C PRO A 35 -10.95 -17.76 12.26
N LEU A 36 -9.82 -17.18 11.84
CA LEU A 36 -9.74 -15.81 11.37
C LEU A 36 -10.08 -15.75 9.87
N PRO A 37 -10.57 -14.59 9.39
CA PRO A 37 -10.65 -14.33 7.96
C PRO A 37 -9.27 -14.43 7.32
N GLY A 38 -9.16 -15.11 6.17
CA GLY A 38 -7.89 -15.19 5.45
C GLY A 38 -7.41 -13.81 5.02
N LEU A 39 -6.09 -13.63 4.85
CA LEU A 39 -5.50 -12.35 4.46
C LEU A 39 -4.89 -12.42 3.05
N LEU A 40 -5.35 -11.54 2.15
CA LEU A 40 -4.78 -11.37 0.81
C LEU A 40 -4.02 -10.05 0.72
N VAL A 41 -2.69 -10.11 0.77
CA VAL A 41 -1.81 -8.93 0.65
C VAL A 41 -1.35 -8.76 -0.80
N LEU A 42 -1.65 -7.61 -1.41
CA LEU A 42 -1.30 -7.29 -2.80
C LEU A 42 -0.49 -5.98 -2.89
N PRO A 43 0.74 -6.01 -3.42
CA PRO A 43 1.51 -4.80 -3.68
C PRO A 43 1.03 -4.10 -4.96
N ILE A 44 1.15 -2.78 -5.01
CA ILE A 44 0.98 -1.99 -6.24
C ILE A 44 1.96 -0.81 -6.31
N HIS A 45 2.84 -0.84 -7.31
CA HIS A 45 3.81 0.22 -7.61
C HIS A 45 4.16 0.20 -9.10
N ALA A 46 4.76 1.30 -9.58
CA ALA A 46 4.96 1.56 -11.00
C ALA A 46 5.83 0.53 -11.74
N SER A 47 6.72 -0.17 -11.04
CA SER A 47 7.59 -1.20 -11.62
C SER A 47 6.95 -2.59 -11.72
N LEU A 48 5.72 -2.80 -11.22
CA LEU A 48 5.04 -4.09 -11.39
C LEU A 48 4.55 -4.28 -12.84
N PRO A 49 4.62 -5.52 -13.37
CA PRO A 49 3.93 -5.89 -14.61
C PRO A 49 2.43 -5.57 -14.58
N SER A 50 1.84 -5.25 -15.73
CA SER A 50 0.43 -4.83 -15.82
C SER A 50 -0.55 -5.90 -15.34
N ASP A 51 -0.24 -7.18 -15.56
CA ASP A 51 -1.02 -8.32 -15.07
C ASP A 51 -0.97 -8.42 -13.54
N GLU A 52 0.18 -8.16 -12.93
CA GLU A 52 0.30 -8.08 -11.47
C GLU A 52 -0.46 -6.89 -10.89
N GLN A 53 -0.36 -5.71 -11.53
CA GLN A 53 -1.16 -4.55 -11.15
C GLN A 53 -2.65 -4.84 -11.26
N ALA A 54 -3.10 -5.59 -12.28
CA ALA A 54 -4.52 -5.89 -12.47
C ALA A 54 -5.13 -6.71 -11.31
N ARG A 55 -4.32 -7.43 -10.53
CA ARG A 55 -4.79 -8.26 -9.41
C ARG A 55 -5.50 -7.45 -8.32
N VAL A 56 -5.16 -6.18 -8.13
CA VAL A 56 -5.81 -5.36 -7.08
C VAL A 56 -7.28 -5.09 -7.37
N PHE A 57 -7.70 -5.16 -8.65
CA PHE A 57 -9.09 -4.97 -9.07
C PHE A 57 -9.93 -6.24 -8.91
N VAL A 58 -9.31 -7.40 -8.73
CA VAL A 58 -10.03 -8.65 -8.50
C VAL A 58 -10.62 -8.63 -7.08
N PRO A 59 -11.93 -8.91 -6.92
CA PRO A 59 -12.53 -9.05 -5.60
C PRO A 59 -11.85 -10.17 -4.79
N ALA A 60 -11.70 -9.96 -3.48
CA ALA A 60 -11.25 -11.06 -2.63
C ALA A 60 -12.30 -12.17 -2.55
N PRO A 61 -11.89 -13.44 -2.38
CA PRO A 61 -12.79 -14.54 -2.04
C PRO A 61 -13.60 -14.26 -0.77
N GLU A 62 -14.72 -14.95 -0.62
CA GLU A 62 -15.52 -14.88 0.60
C GLU A 62 -14.69 -15.32 1.83
N GLY A 63 -14.85 -14.60 2.95
CA GLY A 63 -14.07 -14.86 4.16
C GLY A 63 -12.61 -14.42 4.10
N VAL A 64 -12.18 -13.74 3.03
CA VAL A 64 -10.81 -13.20 2.88
C VAL A 64 -10.83 -11.67 2.86
N ARG A 65 -9.96 -11.05 3.65
CA ARG A 65 -9.75 -9.60 3.65
C ARG A 65 -8.59 -9.23 2.74
N LYS A 66 -8.81 -8.30 1.82
CA LYS A 66 -7.77 -7.78 0.91
C LYS A 66 -7.07 -6.57 1.51
N VAL A 67 -5.75 -6.59 1.53
CA VAL A 67 -4.89 -5.46 1.91
C VAL A 67 -4.04 -5.09 0.71
N ILE A 68 -4.19 -3.85 0.24
CA ILE A 68 -3.48 -3.32 -0.92
C ILE A 68 -2.40 -2.36 -0.39
N LEU A 69 -1.15 -2.66 -0.69
CA LEU A 69 0.00 -1.85 -0.30
C LEU A 69 0.46 -1.03 -1.50
N ALA A 70 0.25 0.28 -1.46
CA ALA A 70 0.40 1.16 -2.61
C ALA A 70 1.48 2.23 -2.40
N THR A 71 2.15 2.61 -3.47
CA THR A 71 2.92 3.87 -3.52
C THR A 71 2.09 5.00 -4.11
N ASN A 72 2.52 6.22 -3.89
CA ASN A 72 1.87 7.44 -4.40
C ASN A 72 1.89 7.54 -5.94
N VAL A 73 2.76 6.78 -6.61
CA VAL A 73 2.74 6.71 -8.08
C VAL A 73 1.49 5.97 -8.60
N ALA A 74 0.85 5.15 -7.76
CA ALA A 74 -0.43 4.52 -8.06
C ALA A 74 -1.66 5.43 -7.75
N GLU A 75 -1.45 6.62 -7.20
CA GLU A 75 -2.49 7.50 -6.63
C GLU A 75 -3.38 8.16 -7.70
N THR A 76 -2.87 8.40 -8.91
CA THR A 76 -3.51 9.37 -9.83
C THR A 76 -4.61 8.79 -10.74
N SER A 77 -5.00 7.52 -10.61
CA SER A 77 -6.03 6.94 -11.50
C SER A 77 -6.76 5.68 -11.01
N LEU A 78 -6.38 5.09 -9.86
CA LEU A 78 -6.93 3.80 -9.47
C LEU A 78 -8.23 3.94 -8.64
N THR A 79 -9.36 3.60 -9.25
CA THR A 79 -10.59 3.32 -8.51
C THR A 79 -10.54 1.87 -8.02
N LEU A 80 -10.40 1.66 -6.72
CA LEU A 80 -10.39 0.35 -6.09
C LEU A 80 -11.76 0.07 -5.46
N PRO A 81 -12.72 -0.52 -6.20
CA PRO A 81 -14.03 -0.80 -5.66
C PRO A 81 -13.89 -1.78 -4.48
N GLY A 82 -14.46 -1.41 -3.33
CA GLY A 82 -14.43 -2.25 -2.14
C GLY A 82 -13.47 -1.81 -1.03
N VAL A 83 -12.59 -0.84 -1.31
CA VAL A 83 -11.78 -0.20 -0.26
C VAL A 83 -12.71 0.58 0.68
N ARG A 84 -12.66 0.24 1.97
CA ARG A 84 -13.44 0.89 3.05
C ARG A 84 -12.57 1.61 4.05
N VAL A 85 -11.30 1.23 4.14
CA VAL A 85 -10.33 1.81 5.06
C VAL A 85 -9.11 2.22 4.26
N VAL A 86 -8.66 3.45 4.47
CA VAL A 86 -7.38 3.95 3.96
C VAL A 86 -6.48 4.24 5.14
N ILE A 87 -5.25 3.73 5.09
CA ILE A 87 -4.18 3.99 6.05
C ILE A 87 -3.10 4.77 5.31
N ASP A 88 -2.90 6.02 5.68
CA ASP A 88 -1.85 6.85 5.12
C ASP A 88 -0.88 7.28 6.22
N LEU A 89 0.41 7.00 6.00
CA LEU A 89 1.49 7.42 6.90
C LEU A 89 1.86 8.89 6.70
N GLY A 90 1.30 9.56 5.71
CA GLY A 90 1.51 10.99 5.44
C GLY A 90 2.89 11.29 4.87
N MET A 91 3.60 10.30 4.31
CA MET A 91 4.95 10.43 3.78
C MET A 91 5.02 10.04 2.29
N VAL A 92 5.93 10.66 1.56
CA VAL A 92 6.18 10.41 0.13
C VAL A 92 7.68 10.42 -0.16
N LYS A 93 8.12 9.59 -1.10
CA LYS A 93 9.45 9.70 -1.70
C LYS A 93 9.35 10.61 -2.93
N GLU A 94 9.86 11.82 -2.82
CA GLU A 94 9.79 12.84 -3.88
C GLU A 94 11.20 13.27 -4.30
N LYS A 95 11.35 13.63 -5.58
CA LYS A 95 12.57 14.25 -6.10
C LYS A 95 12.60 15.71 -5.69
N HIS A 96 13.67 16.14 -5.02
CA HIS A 96 13.96 17.55 -4.83
C HIS A 96 15.31 17.90 -5.43
N PHE A 97 15.42 19.13 -5.94
CA PHE A 97 16.67 19.63 -6.48
C PHE A 97 17.47 20.34 -5.37
N ASP A 98 18.62 19.77 -5.00
CA ASP A 98 19.57 20.41 -4.09
C ASP A 98 20.36 21.46 -4.89
N ARG A 99 19.98 22.74 -4.72
CA ARG A 99 20.58 23.86 -5.44
C ARG A 99 22.06 24.08 -5.11
N GLU A 100 22.50 23.73 -3.91
CA GLU A 100 23.88 23.91 -3.49
C GLU A 100 24.79 22.85 -4.10
N LYS A 101 24.29 21.62 -4.20
CA LYS A 101 25.02 20.49 -4.79
C LYS A 101 24.80 20.33 -6.29
N GLY A 102 23.79 21.00 -6.86
CA GLY A 102 23.45 20.92 -8.27
C GLY A 102 22.93 19.53 -8.71
N ILE A 103 22.37 18.76 -7.78
CA ILE A 103 21.92 17.38 -8.02
C ILE A 103 20.44 17.19 -7.66
N GLU A 104 19.79 16.24 -8.34
CA GLU A 104 18.49 15.72 -7.89
C GLU A 104 18.70 14.68 -6.79
N VAL A 105 18.02 14.87 -5.66
CA VAL A 105 18.03 13.94 -4.54
C VAL A 105 16.62 13.38 -4.34
N LEU A 106 16.52 12.09 -4.08
CA LEU A 106 15.28 11.42 -3.70
C LEU A 106 15.21 11.36 -2.17
N SER A 107 14.24 12.04 -1.55
CA SER A 107 14.07 12.04 -0.09
C SER A 107 12.64 11.73 0.32
N VAL A 108 12.49 11.13 1.50
CA VAL A 108 11.20 10.91 2.13
C VAL A 108 10.77 12.20 2.83
N VAL A 109 9.62 12.75 2.45
CA VAL A 109 9.08 14.02 2.95
C VAL A 109 7.59 13.87 3.29
N PRO A 110 7.02 14.74 4.14
CA PRO A 110 5.58 14.75 4.37
C PRO A 110 4.80 15.05 3.09
N ILE A 111 3.62 14.45 2.94
CA ILE A 111 2.73 14.76 1.81
C ILE A 111 2.14 16.17 1.92
N SER A 112 1.79 16.74 0.78
CA SER A 112 1.08 18.02 0.72
C SER A 112 -0.34 17.90 1.30
N GLN A 113 -0.90 19.02 1.75
CA GLN A 113 -2.29 19.06 2.22
C GLN A 113 -3.31 18.60 1.15
N SER A 114 -3.02 18.84 -0.14
CA SER A 114 -3.89 18.40 -1.23
C SER A 114 -3.86 16.88 -1.37
N SER A 115 -2.69 16.25 -1.28
CA SER A 115 -2.57 14.79 -1.34
C SER A 115 -3.22 14.14 -0.12
N ALA A 116 -3.05 14.71 1.07
CA ALA A 116 -3.74 14.24 2.28
C ALA A 116 -5.27 14.24 2.12
N ARG A 117 -5.85 15.24 1.43
CA ARG A 117 -7.30 15.30 1.15
C ARG A 117 -7.75 14.29 0.10
N GLN A 118 -6.91 13.95 -0.88
CA GLN A 118 -7.25 12.97 -1.92
C GLN A 118 -7.25 11.54 -1.40
N ARG A 119 -6.55 11.29 -0.30
CA ARG A 119 -6.42 9.97 0.33
C ARG A 119 -7.37 9.73 1.50
N ALA A 120 -8.11 10.75 1.93
CA ALA A 120 -9.06 10.70 3.05
C ALA A 120 -10.46 10.24 2.63
#